data_AF-A0AAV0WSW9-F1
#
_entry.id   AF-A0AAV0WSW9-F1
#
_cell.length_a   1.000
_cell.length_b   1.000
_cell.length_c   1.000
_cell.angle_alpha   90.00
_cell.angle_beta   90.00
_cell.angle_gamma   90.00
#
_symmetry.space_group_name_H-M   'P 1'
#
loop_
_entity.id
_entity.type
_entity.pdbx_description
1 polymer ?
#
loop_
_entity_poly.entity_id
_entity_poly.type
_entity_poly.pdbx_seq_one_letter_code
_entity_poly.pdbx_strand_id
1 'polypeptide(L)'
;MNSSRDAFLKGLTTGQKEHSGKGKRLIVLHIGSTDGFVPGGLLCFESKTNSTDYHDEMNGDTFYEWFVRILPLLKENAVIVMYHSVKKCKIPTMSWKKKILCNGVAITT
;
A
#
# COMPACT_ATOMS: atom_id res chain seq x y z
N MET A 1 8.82 -31.91 -28.29
CA MET A 1 8.51 -30.61 -27.65
C MET A 1 9.67 -30.36 -26.74
N ASN A 2 10.63 -29.52 -27.16
CA ASN A 2 12.00 -29.65 -26.67
C ASN A 2 12.35 -28.57 -25.64
N SER A 3 11.44 -27.64 -25.36
CA SER A 3 11.57 -26.66 -24.29
C SER A 3 10.21 -26.07 -23.90
N SER A 4 10.15 -25.46 -22.72
CA SER A 4 9.02 -24.62 -22.29
C SER A 4 8.79 -23.42 -23.23
N ARG A 5 9.83 -22.92 -23.88
CA ARG A 5 9.73 -21.83 -24.87
C ARG A 5 9.02 -22.29 -26.14
N ASP A 6 9.34 -23.48 -26.65
CA ASP A 6 8.65 -24.07 -27.80
C ASP A 6 7.17 -24.33 -27.50
N ALA A 7 6.86 -24.73 -26.27
CA ALA A 7 5.50 -24.92 -25.80
C ALA A 7 4.68 -23.63 -25.86
N PHE A 8 5.27 -22.54 -25.35
CA PHE A 8 4.68 -21.22 -25.34
C PHE A 8 4.47 -20.67 -26.76
N LEU A 9 5.48 -20.76 -27.62
CA LEU A 9 5.40 -20.32 -29.02
C LEU A 9 4.36 -21.09 -29.83
N LYS A 10 4.12 -22.36 -29.50
CA LYS A 10 3.09 -23.18 -30.15
C LYS A 10 1.70 -23.03 -29.54
N GLY A 11 1.53 -22.15 -28.54
CA GLY A 11 0.24 -21.91 -27.88
C GLY A 11 -0.29 -23.12 -27.10
N LEU A 12 0.57 -24.08 -26.77
CA LEU A 12 0.23 -25.33 -26.09
C LEU A 12 0.29 -25.20 -24.56
N THR A 13 0.67 -24.03 -24.03
CA THR A 13 0.67 -23.74 -22.60
C THR A 13 -0.70 -23.24 -22.16
N THR A 14 -1.29 -23.86 -21.13
CA THR A 14 -2.49 -23.37 -20.42
C THR A 14 -2.17 -22.29 -19.38
N GLY A 15 -1.02 -21.60 -19.54
CA GLY A 15 -0.62 -20.54 -18.63
C GLY A 15 -1.69 -19.46 -18.57
N GLN A 16 -1.92 -18.91 -17.38
CA GLN A 16 -2.82 -17.79 -17.16
C GLN A 16 -2.52 -16.74 -18.22
N LYS A 17 -3.50 -16.43 -19.08
CA LYS A 17 -3.35 -15.45 -20.15
C LYS A 17 -2.82 -14.18 -19.47
N GLU A 18 -1.62 -13.74 -19.86
CA GLU A 18 -1.08 -12.43 -19.46
C GLU A 18 -2.24 -11.45 -19.46
N HIS A 19 -2.61 -10.94 -18.28
CA HIS A 19 -3.67 -9.95 -18.20
C HIS A 19 -3.18 -8.81 -19.07
N SER A 20 -3.81 -8.61 -20.23
CA SER A 20 -3.55 -7.44 -21.05
C SER A 20 -3.62 -6.27 -20.09
N GLY A 21 -2.50 -5.57 -19.88
CA GLY A 21 -2.38 -4.49 -18.88
C GLY A 21 -3.31 -3.29 -19.13
N LYS A 22 -4.33 -3.47 -19.96
CA LYS A 22 -5.35 -2.54 -20.39
C LYS A 22 -6.65 -2.91 -19.69
N GLY A 23 -6.86 -2.33 -18.52
CA GLY A 23 -8.11 -2.45 -17.79
C GLY A 23 -8.02 -1.67 -16.49
N LYS A 24 -9.15 -1.09 -16.08
CA LYS A 24 -9.26 -0.46 -14.77
C LYS A 24 -8.99 -1.50 -13.68
N ARG A 25 -8.32 -1.07 -12.62
CA ARG A 25 -7.91 -1.92 -11.49
C ARG A 25 -8.71 -1.56 -10.27
N LEU A 26 -9.07 -2.54 -9.46
CA LEU A 26 -9.63 -2.26 -8.13
C LEU A 26 -8.48 -2.05 -7.15
N ILE A 27 -8.40 -0.86 -6.56
CA ILE A 27 -7.47 -0.53 -5.49
C ILE A 27 -8.18 -0.78 -4.17
N VAL A 28 -7.57 -1.61 -3.33
CA VAL A 28 -8.11 -1.99 -2.03
C VAL A 28 -7.04 -1.77 -0.96
N LEU A 29 -7.40 -1.04 0.09
CA LEU A 29 -6.60 -0.81 1.27
C LEU A 29 -7.47 -1.04 2.49
N HIS A 30 -6.95 -1.78 3.47
CA HIS A 30 -7.66 -2.02 4.72
C HIS A 30 -6.66 -2.17 5.87
N ILE A 31 -7.07 -1.71 7.06
CA ILE A 31 -6.38 -2.00 8.31
C ILE A 31 -7.05 -3.16 9.07
N GLY A 32 -6.22 -4.09 9.53
CA GLY A 32 -6.61 -5.20 10.40
C GLY A 32 -6.00 -5.05 11.80
N SER A 33 -6.61 -5.72 12.75
CA SER A 33 -6.17 -5.86 14.14
C SER A 33 -6.27 -7.34 14.56
N THR A 34 -5.91 -7.65 15.80
CA THR A 34 -6.12 -8.98 16.39
C THR A 34 -7.59 -9.38 16.45
N ASP A 35 -8.52 -8.40 16.46
CA ASP A 35 -9.96 -8.64 16.47
C ASP A 35 -10.57 -8.69 15.05
N GLY A 36 -9.71 -8.70 14.03
CA GLY A 36 -10.11 -8.64 12.62
C GLY A 36 -10.05 -7.21 12.05
N PHE A 37 -10.80 -6.98 10.98
CA PHE A 37 -10.81 -5.71 10.25
C PHE A 37 -11.44 -4.59 11.06
N VAL A 38 -10.78 -3.42 11.09
CA VAL A 38 -11.31 -2.23 11.78
C VAL A 38 -12.53 -1.72 11.01
N PRO A 39 -13.73 -1.64 11.62
CA PRO A 39 -14.91 -1.08 10.95
C PRO A 39 -14.64 0.35 10.46
N GLY A 40 -14.99 0.64 9.20
CA GLY A 40 -14.64 1.92 8.55
C GLY A 40 -13.20 2.01 8.01
N GLY A 41 -12.43 0.92 8.15
CA GLY A 41 -11.03 0.81 7.70
C GLY A 41 -10.81 0.65 6.20
N LEU A 42 -11.86 0.28 5.46
CA LEU A 42 -11.77 -0.04 4.04
C LEU A 42 -11.73 1.23 3.19
N LEU A 43 -10.69 1.36 2.37
CA LEU A 43 -10.66 2.22 1.19
C LEU A 43 -10.65 1.32 -0.04
N CYS A 44 -11.68 1.45 -0.87
CA CYS A 44 -11.84 0.65 -2.08
C CYS A 44 -12.34 1.53 -3.22
N PHE A 45 -11.59 1.60 -4.32
CA PHE A 45 -11.97 2.39 -5.48
C PHE A 45 -11.39 1.81 -6.77
N GLU A 46 -12.08 2.04 -7.87
CA GLU A 46 -11.63 1.64 -9.21
C GLU A 46 -10.64 2.69 -9.76
N SER A 47 -9.59 2.23 -10.44
CA SER A 47 -8.63 3.12 -11.07
C SER A 47 -9.31 3.92 -12.18
N LYS A 48 -9.08 5.23 -12.19
CA LYS A 48 -9.61 6.17 -13.18
C LYS A 48 -8.94 6.00 -14.53
N THR A 49 -7.67 5.61 -14.53
CA THR A 49 -6.88 5.43 -15.74
C THR A 49 -6.72 3.95 -16.11
N ASN A 50 -6.60 3.68 -17.42
CA ASN A 50 -6.12 2.39 -17.93
C ASN A 50 -4.59 2.27 -17.82
N SER A 51 -3.98 3.00 -16.87
CA SER A 51 -2.55 2.97 -16.63
C SER A 51 -2.15 1.59 -16.13
N THR A 52 -1.02 1.09 -16.65
CA THR A 52 -0.37 -0.10 -16.10
C THR A 52 0.22 0.15 -14.72
N ASP A 53 0.31 1.41 -14.30
CA ASP A 53 0.85 1.81 -13.01
C ASP A 53 -0.28 2.24 -12.06
N TYR A 54 -0.39 1.54 -10.94
CA TYR A 54 -1.35 1.87 -9.88
C TYR A 54 -0.83 2.99 -8.96
N HIS A 55 0.47 3.31 -9.03
CA HIS A 55 1.12 4.29 -8.17
C HIS A 55 0.61 5.71 -8.41
N ASP A 56 0.01 6.00 -9.58
CA ASP A 56 -0.57 7.32 -9.87
C ASP A 56 -1.74 7.63 -8.93
N GLU A 57 -2.55 6.62 -8.60
CA GLU A 57 -3.81 6.80 -7.88
C GLU A 57 -3.73 6.37 -6.42
N MET A 58 -2.99 5.29 -6.13
CA MET A 58 -2.65 4.92 -4.75
C MET A 58 -1.27 5.51 -4.39
N ASN A 59 -1.25 6.81 -4.13
CA ASN A 59 -0.04 7.55 -3.81
C ASN A 59 0.05 7.90 -2.30
N GLY A 60 1.13 8.60 -1.93
CA GLY A 60 1.38 8.98 -0.54
C GLY A 60 0.31 9.88 0.08
N ASP A 61 -0.32 10.75 -0.71
CA ASP A 61 -1.36 11.67 -0.22
C ASP A 61 -2.67 10.94 0.02
N THR A 62 -3.10 10.08 -0.92
CA THR A 62 -4.27 9.21 -0.74
C THR A 62 -4.10 8.29 0.47
N PHE A 63 -2.90 7.71 0.65
CA PHE A 63 -2.60 6.93 1.84
C PHE A 63 -2.69 7.78 3.11
N TYR A 64 -2.10 8.99 3.12
CA TYR A 64 -2.09 9.87 4.28
C TYR A 64 -3.50 10.30 4.70
N GLU A 65 -4.34 10.72 3.75
CA GLU A 65 -5.73 11.12 4.02
C GLU A 65 -6.54 9.97 4.60
N TRP A 66 -6.39 8.76 4.04
CA TRP A 66 -6.99 7.57 4.61
C TRP A 66 -6.48 7.31 6.02
N PHE A 67 -5.16 7.35 6.22
CA PHE A 67 -4.52 7.03 7.50
C PHE A 67 -4.99 7.96 8.62
N VAL A 68 -5.07 9.27 8.38
CA VAL A 68 -5.59 10.26 9.34
C VAL A 68 -7.04 9.95 9.74
N ARG A 69 -7.88 9.47 8.81
CA ARG A 69 -9.26 9.06 9.09
C ARG A 69 -9.34 7.76 9.89
N ILE A 70 -8.32 6.90 9.80
CA ILE A 70 -8.26 5.63 10.52
C ILE A 70 -7.79 5.81 11.96
N LEU A 71 -6.88 6.74 12.24
CA LEU A 71 -6.31 6.93 13.58
C LEU A 71 -7.36 7.01 14.71
N PRO A 72 -8.48 7.75 14.57
CA PRO A 72 -9.52 7.81 15.60
C PRO A 72 -10.31 6.51 15.79
N LEU A 73 -10.24 5.57 14.84
CA LEU A 73 -10.95 4.29 14.88
C LEU A 73 -10.12 3.19 15.54
N LEU A 74 -8.85 3.48 15.87
CA LEU A 74 -7.97 2.52 16.52
C LEU A 74 -8.17 2.53 18.03
N LYS A 75 -7.91 1.37 18.65
CA LYS A 75 -7.83 1.27 20.10
C LYS A 75 -6.71 2.15 20.64
N GLU A 76 -6.89 2.65 21.86
CA GLU A 76 -5.82 3.36 22.56
C GLU A 76 -4.55 2.49 22.65
N ASN A 77 -3.40 3.13 22.51
CA ASN A 77 -2.08 2.48 22.55
C ASN A 77 -1.88 1.40 21.47
N ALA A 78 -2.62 1.47 20.35
CA ALA A 78 -2.40 0.58 19.23
C ALA A 78 -1.01 0.76 18.62
N VAL A 79 -0.32 -0.34 18.36
CA VAL A 79 0.91 -0.38 17.57
C VAL A 79 0.54 -0.72 16.13
N ILE A 80 0.95 0.13 15.20
CA ILE A 80 0.67 -0.05 13.78
C ILE A 80 1.91 -0.61 13.11
N VAL A 81 1.80 -1.79 12.50
CA VAL A 81 2.90 -2.38 11.73
C VAL A 81 2.60 -2.20 10.26
N MET A 82 3.55 -1.60 9.52
CA MET A 82 3.44 -1.39 8.08
C MET A 82 4.65 -1.97 7.35
N TYR A 83 4.39 -2.70 6.27
CA TYR A 83 5.41 -3.21 5.36
C TYR A 83 5.58 -2.22 4.18
N HIS A 84 6.83 -1.94 3.78
CA HIS A 84 7.20 -0.93 2.76
C HIS A 84 6.88 0.54 3.08
N SER A 85 7.14 1.00 4.32
CA SER A 85 7.05 2.43 4.65
C SER A 85 8.27 3.22 4.16
N VAL A 86 8.05 4.44 3.67
CA VAL A 86 9.10 5.42 3.39
C VAL A 86 9.23 6.35 4.59
N LYS A 87 10.41 6.39 5.23
CA LYS A 87 10.66 7.28 6.38
C LYS A 87 10.80 8.72 5.89
N LYS A 88 9.83 9.59 6.22
CA LYS A 88 9.90 11.02 5.88
C LYS A 88 10.71 11.84 6.90
N CYS A 89 10.77 11.39 8.15
CA CYS A 89 11.52 12.07 9.22
C CYS A 89 12.86 11.37 9.51
N LYS A 90 13.94 12.15 9.57
CA LYS A 90 15.19 11.71 10.21
C LYS A 90 14.93 11.58 11.72
N ILE A 91 15.42 10.48 12.30
CA ILE A 91 15.39 10.29 13.76
C ILE A 91 16.16 11.45 14.40
N PRO A 92 15.59 12.17 15.38
CA PRO A 92 16.30 13.25 16.05
C PRO A 92 17.56 12.70 16.72
N THR A 93 18.71 13.30 16.44
CA THR A 93 19.95 13.05 17.19
C THR A 93 20.08 14.06 18.32
N MET A 94 20.89 13.77 19.34
CA MET A 94 21.13 14.68 20.49
C MET A 94 21.62 16.09 20.09
N SER A 95 22.04 16.28 18.85
CA SER A 95 22.49 17.54 18.26
C SER A 95 21.37 18.41 17.65
N TRP A 96 20.12 17.94 17.62
CA TRP A 96 19.01 18.71 17.03
C TRP A 96 18.51 19.80 17.98
N LYS A 97 18.38 21.02 17.45
CA LYS A 97 17.76 22.15 18.18
C LYS A 97 16.26 21.89 18.30
N LYS A 98 15.66 22.19 19.47
CA LYS A 98 14.23 21.96 19.82
C LYS A 98 13.21 22.36 18.74
N LYS A 99 13.56 23.29 17.85
CA LYS A 99 12.69 23.80 16.78
C LYS A 99 12.50 22.84 15.58
N ILE A 100 13.24 21.73 15.48
CA ILE A 100 13.27 20.83 14.30
C ILE A 100 12.50 19.51 14.55
N LEU A 101 11.90 19.31 15.73
CA LEU A 101 11.08 18.12 15.99
C LEU A 101 9.77 18.20 15.19
N CYS A 102 9.65 17.37 14.16
CA CYS A 102 8.35 17.06 13.57
C CYS A 102 7.53 16.32 14.64
N ASN A 103 6.35 16.84 14.99
CA ASN A 103 5.37 16.16 15.87
C ASN A 103 4.80 14.92 15.14
N GLY A 104 5.62 13.90 14.94
CA GLY A 104 5.25 12.66 14.26
C GLY A 104 5.10 11.52 15.24
N VAL A 105 3.97 10.81 15.16
CA VAL A 105 3.76 9.50 15.79
C VAL A 105 4.90 8.58 15.35
N ALA A 106 5.69 8.10 16.32
CA ALA A 106 6.76 7.14 16.07
C ALA A 106 6.12 5.77 15.82
N ILE A 107 6.02 5.38 14.55
CA ILE A 107 5.70 4.01 14.16
C ILE A 107 7.03 3.25 14.17
N THR A 108 7.31 2.52 15.24
CA THR A 108 8.45 1.61 15.33
C THR A 108 7.98 0.18 15.06
N THR A 109 8.65 -0.49 14.12
CA THR A 109 8.59 -1.94 13.89
C THR A 109 8.95 -2.73 15.14
#